data_AF-A0A1H7HE60-F1
#
_entry.id   AF-A0A1H7HE60-F1
#
_cell.length_a   1.000
_cell.length_b   1.000
_cell.length_c   1.000
_cell.angle_alpha   90.00
_cell.angle_beta   90.00
_cell.angle_gamma   90.00
#
_symmetry.space_group_name_H-M   'P 1'
#
loop_
_entity.id
_entity.type
_entity.pdbx_description
1 polymer ?
#
loop_
_entity_poly.entity_id
_entity_poly.type
_entity_poly.pdbx_seq_one_letter_code
_entity_poly.pdbx_strand_id
1 'polypeptide(L)'
;MDLATWTDADLVSVREKLHLWCAQRQAPTWGNRFWAVMGYLGAFAFLTGLTDTFFGGPTLLNVFLMLLGVAACFSWYKGDKQRKKNISFLEKLDQELARRGHKI
;
A
#
# COMPACT_ATOMS: atom_id res chain seq x y z
N MET A 1 -19.37 5.65 -6.59
CA MET A 1 -20.06 4.70 -5.69
C MET A 1 -20.79 5.54 -4.67
N ASP A 2 -22.11 5.44 -4.63
CA ASP A 2 -22.95 6.31 -3.81
C ASP A 2 -23.27 5.63 -2.48
N LEU A 3 -22.71 6.16 -1.38
CA LEU A 3 -22.90 5.65 -0.03
C LEU A 3 -24.33 5.88 0.48
N ALA A 4 -25.09 6.79 -0.13
CA ALA A 4 -26.46 7.07 0.26
C ALA A 4 -27.42 5.90 0.03
N THR A 5 -27.08 4.98 -0.88
CA THR A 5 -27.90 3.80 -1.21
C THR A 5 -27.66 2.61 -0.28
N TRP A 6 -26.69 2.71 0.63
CA TRP A 6 -26.27 1.63 1.51
C TRP A 6 -27.04 1.64 2.83
N THR A 7 -27.30 0.45 3.39
CA THR A 7 -27.92 0.32 4.70
C THR A 7 -26.92 0.69 5.81
N ASP A 8 -27.43 1.13 6.96
CA ASP A 8 -26.58 1.49 8.11
C ASP A 8 -25.76 0.28 8.61
N ALA A 9 -26.34 -0.91 8.57
CA ALA A 9 -25.66 -2.16 8.92
C ALA A 9 -24.46 -2.45 8.00
N ASP A 10 -24.62 -2.22 6.69
CA ASP A 10 -23.53 -2.39 5.71
C ASP A 10 -22.42 -1.36 5.93
N LEU A 11 -22.78 -0.10 6.17
CA LEU A 11 -21.83 0.98 6.44
C LEU A 11 -20.98 0.69 7.68
N VAL A 12 -21.61 0.29 8.79
CA VAL A 12 -20.91 -0.06 10.04
C VAL A 12 -20.02 -1.28 9.85
N SER A 13 -20.53 -2.35 9.22
CA SER A 13 -19.78 -3.59 8.94
C SER A 13 -18.54 -3.33 8.09
N VAL A 14 -18.67 -2.53 7.03
CA VAL A 14 -17.55 -2.19 6.15
C VAL A 14 -16.57 -1.26 6.85
N ARG A 15 -17.05 -0.27 7.61
CA ARG A 15 -16.21 0.63 8.42
C ARG A 15 -15.38 -0.16 9.42
N GLU A 16 -15.97 -1.09 10.18
CA GLU A 16 -15.25 -1.92 11.16
C GLU A 16 -14.19 -2.80 10.51
N LYS A 17 -14.53 -3.52 9.43
CA LYS A 17 -13.56 -4.35 8.69
C LYS A 17 -12.40 -3.51 8.15
N LEU A 18 -12.70 -2.33 7.61
CA LEU A 18 -11.70 -1.44 7.06
C LEU A 18 -10.83 -0.78 8.15
N HIS A 19 -11.44 -0.45 9.29
CA HIS A 19 -10.74 0.06 10.47
C HIS A 19 -9.78 -0.99 11.03
N LEU A 20 -10.24 -2.23 11.24
CA LEU A 20 -9.40 -3.35 11.67
C LEU A 20 -8.25 -3.60 10.69
N TRP A 21 -8.52 -3.58 9.39
CA TRP A 21 -7.49 -3.72 8.36
C TRP A 21 -6.46 -2.57 8.43
N CYS A 22 -6.91 -1.32 8.58
CA CYS A 22 -6.03 -0.17 8.72
C CYS A 22 -5.20 -0.23 10.00
N ALA A 23 -5.81 -0.60 11.13
CA ALA A 23 -5.14 -0.75 12.43
C ALA A 23 -4.08 -1.85 12.39
N GLN A 24 -4.40 -3.02 11.81
CA GLN A 24 -3.46 -4.13 11.66
C GLN A 24 -2.27 -3.76 10.75
N ARG A 25 -2.50 -2.88 9.77
CA ARG A 25 -1.46 -2.40 8.83
C ARG A 25 -0.68 -1.20 9.36
N GLN A 26 -1.23 -0.42 10.29
CA GLN A 26 -0.54 0.63 11.03
C GLN A 26 0.28 0.10 12.20
N ALA A 27 -0.14 -1.02 12.80
CA ALA A 27 0.64 -1.71 13.80
C ALA A 27 2.07 -1.95 13.25
N PRO A 28 3.11 -1.81 14.08
CA PRO A 28 4.49 -2.10 13.71
C PRO A 28 4.73 -3.61 13.57
N THR A 29 3.79 -4.31 12.95
CA THR A 29 3.83 -5.72 12.63
C THR A 29 4.84 -5.97 11.51
N TRP A 30 5.40 -7.17 11.52
CA TRP A 30 6.46 -7.62 10.61
C TRP A 30 6.18 -7.30 9.13
N GLY A 31 4.91 -7.32 8.69
CA GLY A 31 4.51 -6.96 7.33
C GLY A 31 4.78 -5.51 6.92
N ASN A 32 4.61 -4.52 7.81
CA ASN A 32 4.84 -3.12 7.45
C ASN A 32 6.35 -2.81 7.36
N ARG A 33 7.15 -3.42 8.25
CA ARG A 33 8.62 -3.40 8.16
C ARG A 33 9.12 -4.17 6.93
N PHE A 34 8.51 -5.30 6.59
CA PHE A 34 8.83 -6.09 5.41
C PHE A 34 8.68 -5.27 4.13
N TRP A 35 7.57 -4.54 3.97
CA TRP A 35 7.37 -3.69 2.79
C TRP A 35 8.41 -2.57 2.68
N ALA A 36 8.79 -1.93 3.79
CA ALA A 36 9.88 -0.94 3.79
C ALA A 36 11.22 -1.57 3.41
N VAL A 37 11.56 -2.73 3.98
CA VAL A 37 12.77 -3.50 3.66
C VAL A 37 12.80 -3.93 2.20
N MET A 38 11.67 -4.40 1.65
CA MET A 38 11.54 -4.75 0.23
C MET A 38 11.74 -3.54 -0.69
N GLY A 39 11.28 -2.35 -0.28
CA GLY A 39 11.58 -1.10 -0.99
C GLY A 39 13.08 -0.79 -1.01
N TYR A 40 13.77 -0.90 0.13
CA TYR A 40 15.21 -0.71 0.21
C TYR A 40 16.00 -1.73 -0.61
N LEU A 41 15.65 -3.01 -0.51
CA LEU A 41 16.27 -4.09 -1.29
C LEU A 41 16.02 -3.90 -2.79
N GLY A 42 14.82 -3.46 -3.18
CA GLY A 42 14.50 -3.14 -4.57
C GLY A 42 15.35 -1.99 -5.11
N ALA A 43 15.49 -0.90 -4.35
CA ALA A 43 16.35 0.23 -4.73
C ALA A 43 17.82 -0.18 -4.83
N PHE A 44 18.30 -1.00 -3.89
CA PHE A 44 19.65 -1.53 -3.89
C PHE A 44 19.94 -2.42 -5.10
N ALA A 45 19.02 -3.36 -5.42
CA ALA A 45 19.15 -4.23 -6.59
C ALA A 45 19.14 -3.45 -7.91
N PHE A 46 18.29 -2.42 -8.01
CA PHE A 46 18.27 -1.54 -9.17
C PHE A 46 19.58 -0.77 -9.35
N LEU A 47 20.08 -0.15 -8.28
CA LEU A 47 21.34 0.61 -8.32
C LEU A 47 22.53 -0.29 -8.65
N THR A 48 22.58 -1.48 -8.07
CA THR A 48 23.65 -2.46 -8.34
C THR A 48 23.64 -2.91 -9.81
N GLY A 49 22.47 -3.28 -10.34
CA GLY A 49 22.34 -3.64 -11.75
C GLY A 49 22.69 -2.48 -12.69
N LEU A 50 22.38 -1.25 -12.31
CA LEU A 50 22.74 -0.05 -13.07
C LEU A 50 24.26 0.19 -13.05
N THR A 51 24.89 0.19 -11.87
CA THR A 51 26.34 0.40 -11.74
C THR A 51 27.13 -0.68 -12.47
N ASP A 52 26.73 -1.94 -12.33
CA ASP A 52 27.40 -3.06 -12.99
C ASP A 52 27.25 -3.00 -14.51
N THR A 53 26.14 -2.46 -15.01
CA THR A 53 25.98 -2.19 -16.45
C THR A 53 26.91 -1.10 -16.94
N PHE A 54 27.12 -0.03 -16.15
CA PHE A 54 28.00 1.08 -16.50
C PHE A 54 29.49 0.73 -16.40
N PHE A 55 29.91 -0.02 -15.38
CA PHE A 55 31.32 -0.34 -15.13
C PHE A 55 31.76 -1.72 -15.66
N GLY A 56 30.85 -2.70 -15.73
CA GLY A 56 31.12 -4.08 -16.16
C GLY A 56 30.49 -4.47 -17.50
N GLY A 57 29.71 -3.58 -18.11
CA GLY A 57 28.98 -3.82 -19.36
C GLY A 57 27.60 -4.47 -19.15
N PRO A 58 26.70 -4.40 -20.15
CA PRO A 58 25.34 -4.92 -20.03
C PRO A 58 25.34 -6.45 -20.04
N THR A 59 24.81 -7.05 -18.97
CA THR A 59 24.56 -8.49 -18.87
C THR A 59 23.07 -8.75 -18.63
N LEU A 60 22.59 -9.94 -19.02
CA LEU A 60 21.22 -10.38 -18.75
C LEU A 60 20.87 -10.34 -17.25
N LEU A 61 21.86 -10.61 -16.40
CA LEU A 61 21.71 -10.61 -14.95
C LEU A 61 21.49 -9.18 -14.41
N ASN A 62 22.22 -8.20 -14.94
CA ASN A 62 22.06 -6.79 -14.56
C ASN A 62 20.68 -6.25 -14.97
N VAL A 63 20.22 -6.60 -16.18
CA VAL A 63 18.88 -6.24 -16.65
C VAL A 63 17.80 -6.85 -15.76
N PHE A 64 17.96 -8.11 -15.37
CA PHE A 64 17.04 -8.79 -14.47
C PHE A 64 16.99 -8.12 -13.09
N LEU A 65 18.14 -7.77 -12.51
CA LEU A 65 18.22 -7.06 -11.23
C LEU A 65 17.52 -5.69 -11.28
N MET A 66 17.69 -4.94 -12.36
CA MET A 66 16.99 -3.67 -12.57
C MET A 66 15.47 -3.86 -12.62
N LEU A 67 14.97 -4.86 -13.38
CA LEU A 67 13.54 -5.14 -13.48
C LEU A 67 12.94 -5.59 -12.14
N LEU A 68 13.63 -6.44 -11.39
CA LEU A 68 13.21 -6.85 -10.05
C LEU A 68 13.16 -5.66 -9.08
N GLY A 69 14.17 -4.80 -9.13
CA GLY A 69 14.20 -3.58 -8.32
C GLY A 69 13.02 -2.66 -8.60
N VAL A 70 12.72 -2.42 -9.89
CA VAL A 70 11.54 -1.65 -10.31
C VAL A 70 10.24 -2.30 -9.85
N ALA A 71 10.09 -3.63 -10.00
CA ALA A 71 8.88 -4.35 -9.61
C ALA A 71 8.64 -4.30 -8.09
N ALA A 72 9.71 -4.43 -7.28
CA ALA A 72 9.64 -4.33 -5.83
C ALA A 72 9.24 -2.91 -5.38
N CYS A 73 9.89 -1.89 -5.94
CA CYS A 73 9.55 -0.49 -5.67
C CYS A 73 8.12 -0.15 -6.10
N PHE A 74 7.68 -0.65 -7.26
CA PHE A 74 6.32 -0.44 -7.75
C PHE A 74 5.27 -1.13 -6.87
N SER A 75 5.55 -2.35 -6.43
CA SER A 75 4.66 -3.11 -5.52
C SER A 75 4.51 -2.40 -4.18
N TRP A 76 5.61 -1.87 -3.64
CA TRP A 76 5.58 -1.03 -2.44
C TRP A 76 4.75 0.23 -2.65
N TYR A 77 5.01 0.99 -3.73
CA TYR A 77 4.28 2.22 -4.05
C TYR A 77 2.78 1.98 -4.25
N LYS A 78 2.41 0.92 -4.97
CA LYS A 78 1.01 0.54 -5.17
C LYS A 78 0.35 0.16 -3.84
N GLY A 79 1.07 -0.53 -2.96
CA GLY A 79 0.63 -0.85 -1.60
C GLY A 79 0.37 0.40 -0.74
N ASP A 80 1.27 1.37 -0.77
CA ASP A 80 1.09 2.66 -0.05
C ASP A 80 -0.07 3.48 -0.64
N LYS A 81 -0.17 3.54 -1.97
CA LYS A 81 -1.27 4.25 -2.64
C LYS A 81 -2.63 3.62 -2.32
N GLN A 82 -2.72 2.29 -2.26
CA GLN A 82 -3.93 1.60 -1.86
C GLN A 82 -4.28 1.88 -0.39
N ARG A 83 -3.29 1.93 0.50
CA ARG A 83 -3.48 2.31 1.90
C ARG A 83 -4.08 3.73 2.02
N LYS A 84 -3.53 4.70 1.31
CA LYS A 84 -4.04 6.09 1.31
C LYS A 84 -5.49 6.19 0.82
N LYS A 85 -5.83 5.45 -0.25
CA LYS A 85 -7.21 5.36 -0.75
C LYS A 85 -8.16 4.77 0.29
N ASN A 86 -7.75 3.70 0.96
CA ASN A 86 -8.56 3.05 1.99
C ASN A 86 -8.80 3.97 3.20
N ILE A 87 -7.80 4.74 3.63
CA ILE A 87 -7.95 5.72 4.72
C ILE A 87 -8.93 6.84 4.32
N SER A 88 -8.78 7.40 3.11
CA SER A 88 -9.72 8.43 2.61
C SER A 88 -11.14 7.88 2.42
N PHE A 89 -11.29 6.59 2.09
CA PHE A 89 -12.60 5.96 2.01
C PHE A 89 -13.22 5.75 3.41
N LEU A 90 -12.41 5.40 4.41
CA LEU A 90 -12.84 5.29 5.80
C LEU A 90 -13.35 6.64 6.33
N GLU A 91 -12.65 7.74 6.02
CA GLU A 91 -13.09 9.10 6.37
C GLU A 91 -14.45 9.45 5.75
N LYS A 92 -14.72 9.00 4.51
CA LYS A 92 -16.04 9.18 3.88
C LYS A 92 -17.14 8.34 4.56
N LEU A 93 -16.81 7.13 5.00
CA LEU A 93 -17.74 6.28 5.75
C LEU A 93 -18.07 6.91 7.10
N ASP A 94 -17.06 7.43 7.79
CA ASP A 94 -17.24 8.16 9.05
C ASP A 94 -18.12 9.40 8.82
N GLN A 95 -17.84 10.24 7.81
CA GLN A 95 -18.67 11.41 7.52
C GLN A 95 -20.15 11.05 7.25
N GLU A 96 -20.40 9.96 6.53
CA GLU A 96 -21.75 9.49 6.22
C GLU A 96 -22.46 8.91 7.45
N LEU A 97 -21.76 8.15 8.30
CA LEU A 97 -22.30 7.65 9.57
C LEU A 97 -22.65 8.81 10.53
N ALA A 98 -21.80 9.84 10.60
CA ALA A 98 -22.07 11.04 11.39
C ALA A 98 -23.30 11.79 10.88
N ARG A 99 -23.46 11.91 9.55
CA ARG A 99 -24.63 12.52 8.91
C ARG A 99 -25.93 11.81 9.31
N ARG A 100 -25.88 10.49 9.51
CA ARG A 100 -27.02 9.65 9.95
C ARG A 100 -27.22 9.63 11.47
N GLY A 101 -26.41 10.38 12.23
CA GLY A 101 -26.54 10.48 13.68
C GLY A 101 -25.89 9.33 14.46
N HIS A 102 -25.07 8.50 13.81
CA HIS A 102 -24.28 7.51 14.52
C HIS A 102 -23.07 8.16 15.20
N LYS A 103 -22.79 7.74 16.43
CA LYS A 103 -21.61 8.16 17.19
C LYS A 103 -20.44 7.27 16.76
N ILE A 104 -19.41 7.89 16.19
CA ILE A 104 -18.26 7.25 15.53
C ILE A 104 -17.12 6.99 16.50
#